data_AF-A0A958L9Q2-F1
#
_entry.id   AF-A0A958L9Q2-F1
#
_cell.length_a   1.000
_cell.length_b   1.000
_cell.length_c   1.000
_cell.angle_alpha   90.00
_cell.angle_beta   90.00
_cell.angle_gamma   90.00
#
_symmetry.space_group_name_H-M   'P 1'
#
loop_
_entity.id
_entity.type
_entity.pdbx_description
1 polymer ?
#
loop_
_entity_poly.entity_id
_entity_poly.type
_entity_poly.pdbx_seq_one_letter_code
_entity_poly.pdbx_strand_id
1 'polypeptide(L)'
;MKSLFIVLSFVIFGPLNLYAGQVLMAERQVLLNIDISTASLRMSSAGYSSPTLKVLVPDLADVTFLDHRNEGEAAPCLATYDTLVLDDVVQGNPKIEQIPFTIKLYKSVVIDENENKCQVYMAETVEGKIRGFDFIHDRFQQIADRHVDDCR
;
A
#
# COMPACT_ATOMS: atom_id res chain seq x y z
N MET A 1 -55.98 -36.57 6.76
CA MET A 1 -55.17 -35.43 6.25
C MET A 1 -53.78 -35.52 6.87
N LYS A 2 -52.76 -35.88 6.09
CA LYS A 2 -51.35 -35.84 6.53
C LYS A 2 -50.63 -34.86 5.61
N SER A 3 -50.28 -33.69 6.15
CA SER A 3 -49.53 -32.66 5.43
C SER A 3 -48.06 -33.03 5.42
N LEU A 4 -47.50 -33.17 4.22
CA LEU A 4 -46.08 -33.42 3.97
C LEU A 4 -45.37 -32.07 3.85
N PHE A 5 -44.53 -31.73 4.83
CA PHE A 5 -43.65 -30.56 4.78
C PHE A 5 -42.36 -30.95 4.05
N ILE A 6 -42.15 -30.38 2.86
CA ILE A 6 -40.87 -30.48 2.14
C ILE A 6 -40.04 -29.26 2.54
N VAL A 7 -38.96 -29.48 3.30
CA VAL A 7 -37.98 -28.46 3.64
C VAL A 7 -36.95 -28.42 2.51
N LEU A 8 -37.04 -27.38 1.67
CA LEU A 8 -36.10 -27.15 0.58
C LEU A 8 -34.88 -26.39 1.14
N SER A 9 -33.83 -27.12 1.53
CA SER A 9 -32.55 -26.54 1.94
C SER A 9 -31.77 -26.08 0.72
N PHE A 10 -31.80 -24.77 0.43
CA PHE A 10 -30.90 -24.14 -0.52
C PHE A 10 -29.49 -24.06 0.10
N VAL A 11 -28.58 -24.90 -0.36
CA VAL A 11 -27.15 -24.77 -0.05
C VAL A 11 -26.59 -23.75 -1.03
N ILE A 12 -26.39 -22.52 -0.55
CA ILE A 12 -25.71 -21.47 -1.32
C ILE A 12 -24.22 -21.78 -1.28
N PHE A 13 -23.71 -22.48 -2.30
CA PHE A 13 -22.28 -22.55 -2.58
C PHE A 13 -21.85 -21.21 -3.18
N GLY A 14 -21.46 -20.26 -2.33
CA GLY A 14 -20.70 -19.10 -2.78
C GLY A 14 -19.29 -19.53 -3.19
N PRO A 15 -18.68 -18.91 -4.22
CA PRO A 15 -17.30 -19.20 -4.57
C PRO A 15 -16.39 -18.79 -3.40
N LEU A 16 -15.77 -19.79 -2.77
CA LEU A 16 -14.65 -19.58 -1.86
C LEU A 16 -13.45 -19.16 -2.72
N ASN A 17 -13.30 -17.86 -2.93
CA ASN A 17 -12.05 -17.31 -3.44
C ASN A 17 -10.98 -17.55 -2.37
N LEU A 18 -10.24 -18.64 -2.51
CA LEU A 18 -9.01 -18.89 -1.78
C LEU A 18 -7.99 -17.83 -2.23
N TYR A 19 -7.97 -16.69 -1.54
CA TYR A 19 -6.85 -15.77 -1.64
C TYR A 19 -5.61 -16.53 -1.18
N ALA A 20 -4.73 -16.88 -2.13
CA ALA A 20 -3.38 -17.31 -1.79
C ALA A 20 -2.76 -16.16 -0.97
N GLY A 21 -2.39 -16.45 0.27
CA GLY A 21 -1.93 -15.44 1.23
C GLY A 21 -0.77 -14.60 0.66
N GLN A 22 -0.68 -13.35 1.08
CA GLN A 22 0.46 -12.51 0.74
C GLN A 22 1.75 -13.12 1.33
N VAL A 23 2.79 -13.25 0.51
CA VAL A 23 4.10 -13.74 0.90
C VAL A 23 5.05 -12.54 0.96
N LEU A 24 5.69 -12.31 2.11
CA LEU A 24 6.75 -11.31 2.24
C LEU A 24 7.98 -11.78 1.44
N MET A 25 8.35 -11.00 0.42
CA MET A 25 9.47 -11.28 -0.48
C MET A 25 10.75 -10.63 0.00
N ALA A 26 10.67 -9.40 0.51
CA ALA A 26 11.80 -8.65 1.00
C ALA A 26 11.35 -7.64 2.07
N GLU A 27 12.22 -7.43 3.06
CA GLU A 27 12.10 -6.35 4.04
C GLU A 27 13.47 -5.69 4.20
N ARG A 28 13.51 -4.37 4.17
CA ARG A 28 14.75 -3.61 4.43
C ARG A 28 14.47 -2.30 5.11
N GLN A 29 15.48 -1.80 5.82
CA GLN A 29 15.49 -0.44 6.33
C GLN A 29 16.48 0.42 5.55
N VAL A 30 16.09 1.65 5.25
CA VAL A 30 16.91 2.65 4.55
C VAL A 30 16.87 3.97 5.31
N LEU A 31 17.99 4.72 5.29
CA LEU A 31 18.04 6.09 5.82
C LEU A 31 17.90 7.05 4.65
N LEU A 32 16.86 7.87 4.66
CA LEU A 32 16.57 8.84 3.60
C LEU A 32 16.65 10.27 4.13
N ASN A 33 17.12 11.19 3.28
CA ASN A 33 17.13 12.60 3.62
C ASN A 33 15.74 13.19 3.38
N ILE A 34 15.07 13.55 4.47
CA ILE A 34 13.75 14.15 4.43
C ILE A 34 13.88 15.63 4.72
N ASP A 35 13.56 16.46 3.74
CA ASP A 35 13.32 17.87 4.02
C ASP A 35 12.03 17.98 4.84
N ILE A 36 12.10 18.55 6.05
CA ILE A 36 10.95 18.82 6.93
C ILE A 36 10.65 20.32 6.88
N SER A 37 10.56 20.86 5.66
CA SER A 37 10.12 22.22 5.39
C SER A 37 8.73 22.21 4.74
N THR A 38 8.13 23.38 4.59
CA THR A 38 6.87 23.56 3.85
C THR A 38 7.01 23.29 2.35
N ALA A 39 8.23 23.13 1.82
CA ALA A 39 8.45 22.82 0.41
C ALA A 39 8.16 21.34 0.09
N SER A 40 8.43 20.44 1.03
CA SER A 40 8.23 19.00 0.91
C SER A 40 6.96 18.51 1.61
N LEU A 41 6.52 19.19 2.68
CA LEU A 41 5.28 18.87 3.38
C LEU A 41 4.11 19.65 2.78
N ARG A 42 3.01 18.96 2.50
CA ARG A 42 1.80 19.59 1.98
C ARG A 42 0.53 18.82 2.29
N MET A 43 -0.56 19.56 2.42
CA MET A 43 -1.91 18.97 2.40
C MET A 43 -2.30 18.65 0.96
N SER A 44 -2.66 17.39 0.70
CA SER A 44 -3.09 16.94 -0.63
C SER A 44 -4.11 15.81 -0.51
N SER A 45 -5.13 15.81 -1.37
CA SER A 45 -6.08 14.71 -1.51
C SER A 45 -5.70 13.73 -2.64
N ALA A 46 -4.62 13.99 -3.39
CA ALA A 46 -4.26 13.16 -4.53
C ALA A 46 -4.10 11.68 -4.10
N GLY A 47 -4.82 10.76 -4.73
CA GLY A 47 -4.76 9.33 -4.37
C GLY A 47 -5.43 8.94 -3.05
N TYR A 48 -6.20 9.83 -2.40
CA TYR A 48 -6.94 9.55 -1.16
C TYR A 48 -8.36 10.10 -1.21
N SER A 49 -9.26 9.58 -0.36
CA SER A 49 -10.65 10.05 -0.25
C SER A 49 -10.80 11.38 0.48
N SER A 50 -9.75 11.83 1.18
CA SER A 50 -9.71 13.09 1.93
C SER A 50 -8.33 13.74 1.85
N PRO A 51 -8.22 15.06 2.08
CA PRO A 51 -6.93 15.71 2.26
C PRO A 51 -6.15 15.08 3.41
N THR A 52 -4.92 14.69 3.13
CA THR A 52 -3.96 14.15 4.12
C THR A 52 -2.68 14.98 4.09
N LEU A 53 -1.98 15.02 5.22
CA LEU A 53 -0.65 15.63 5.25
C LEU A 53 0.32 14.64 4.62
N LYS A 54 1.03 15.11 3.59
CA LYS A 54 2.01 14.33 2.86
C LYS A 54 3.39 14.92 2.95
N VAL A 55 4.39 14.07 2.91
CA VAL A 55 5.79 14.43 2.72
C VAL A 55 6.28 13.89 1.37
N LEU A 56 6.87 14.75 0.56
CA LEU A 56 7.57 14.35 -0.67
C LEU A 56 8.95 13.79 -0.31
N VAL A 57 9.27 12.61 -0.82
CA VAL A 57 10.56 11.93 -0.59
C VAL A 57 11.12 11.46 -1.93
N PRO A 58 11.81 12.34 -2.70
CA PRO A 58 12.33 11.99 -4.02
C PRO A 58 13.23 10.74 -4.01
N ASP A 59 14.07 10.60 -2.99
CA ASP A 59 15.01 9.48 -2.81
C ASP A 59 14.31 8.11 -2.73
N LEU A 60 12.99 8.05 -2.47
CA LEU A 60 12.25 6.78 -2.50
C LEU A 60 12.30 6.11 -3.87
N ALA A 61 12.32 6.89 -4.97
CA ALA A 61 12.36 6.34 -6.32
C ALA A 61 13.56 5.44 -6.60
N ASP A 62 14.67 5.64 -5.87
CA ASP A 62 15.90 4.85 -6.02
C ASP A 62 15.92 3.59 -5.14
N VAL A 63 15.02 3.50 -4.16
CA VAL A 63 14.99 2.43 -3.14
C VAL A 63 13.67 1.69 -3.05
N THR A 64 12.73 1.92 -3.96
CA THR A 64 11.47 1.18 -4.06
C THR A 64 11.37 0.43 -5.39
N PHE A 65 10.64 -0.68 -5.42
CA PHE A 65 10.35 -1.39 -6.66
C PHE A 65 9.16 -0.78 -7.40
N LEU A 66 8.18 -0.27 -6.65
CA LEU A 66 7.00 0.40 -7.19
C LEU A 66 7.15 1.92 -7.07
N ASP A 67 6.50 2.67 -7.97
CA ASP A 67 6.49 4.13 -7.90
C ASP A 67 5.45 4.61 -6.87
N HIS A 68 5.94 5.13 -5.74
CA HIS A 68 5.14 5.69 -4.64
C HIS A 68 4.71 7.16 -4.88
N ARG A 69 4.67 7.61 -6.13
CA ARG A 69 4.13 8.92 -6.51
C ARG A 69 2.61 8.85 -6.73
N ASN A 70 1.83 9.69 -6.03
CA ASN A 70 0.40 9.84 -6.35
C ASN A 70 0.22 10.70 -7.60
N GLU A 71 -0.90 10.51 -8.31
CA GLU A 71 -1.26 11.34 -9.46
C GLU A 71 -1.24 12.83 -9.09
N GLY A 72 -0.59 13.66 -9.90
CA GLY A 72 -0.44 15.10 -9.64
C GLY A 72 0.62 15.46 -8.58
N GLU A 73 1.25 14.49 -7.93
CA GLU A 73 2.43 14.75 -7.10
C GLU A 73 3.67 14.96 -7.97
N ALA A 74 4.70 15.67 -7.48
CA ALA A 74 5.93 15.91 -8.24
C ALA A 74 7.01 14.84 -8.02
N ALA A 75 6.87 14.05 -6.94
CA ALA A 75 7.81 13.04 -6.49
C ALA A 75 7.05 11.95 -5.71
N PRO A 76 7.68 10.79 -5.43
CA PRO A 76 7.16 9.85 -4.44
C PRO A 76 6.84 10.53 -3.12
N CYS A 77 5.82 10.05 -2.43
CA CYS A 77 5.37 10.65 -1.19
C CYS A 77 4.88 9.62 -0.19
N LEU A 78 4.79 10.04 1.07
CA LEU A 78 4.17 9.29 2.16
C LEU A 78 3.09 10.18 2.79
N ALA A 79 2.03 9.57 3.33
CA ALA A 79 0.97 10.30 4.01
C ALA A 79 0.94 9.95 5.50
N THR A 80 0.58 10.91 6.34
CA THR A 80 0.21 10.67 7.73
C THR A 80 -1.28 10.92 7.94
N TYR A 81 -1.86 10.13 8.84
CA TYR A 81 -3.24 10.29 9.31
C TYR A 81 -3.30 10.78 10.76
N ASP A 82 -2.14 10.99 11.39
CA ASP A 82 -2.04 11.36 12.80
C ASP A 82 -2.27 12.86 13.03
N THR A 83 -2.05 13.69 12.01
CA THR A 83 -2.34 15.13 12.03
C THR A 83 -2.69 15.66 10.63
N LEU A 84 -3.47 16.74 10.61
CA LEU A 84 -3.77 17.54 9.41
C LEU A 84 -3.13 18.93 9.48
N VAL A 85 -2.37 19.22 10.54
CA VAL A 85 -1.72 20.51 10.77
C VAL A 85 -0.24 20.37 10.44
N LEU A 86 0.20 21.05 9.38
CA LEU A 86 1.59 20.98 8.91
C LEU A 86 2.59 21.40 10.01
N ASP A 87 2.23 22.41 10.80
CA ASP A 87 3.08 22.93 11.87
C ASP A 87 3.31 21.92 13.00
N ASP A 88 2.45 20.91 13.18
CA ASP A 88 2.67 19.84 14.15
C ASP A 88 3.90 18.99 13.80
N VAL A 89 4.16 18.83 12.49
CA VAL A 89 5.34 18.11 11.97
C VAL A 89 6.52 19.07 11.89
N VAL A 90 6.34 20.30 11.38
CA VAL A 90 7.45 21.27 11.21
C VAL A 90 7.97 21.82 12.55
N GLN A 91 7.15 21.92 13.59
CA GLN A 91 7.53 22.31 14.96
C GLN A 91 8.42 23.56 15.05
N GLY A 92 8.25 24.50 14.10
CA GLY A 92 9.07 25.71 13.99
C GLY A 92 10.56 25.47 13.72
N ASN A 93 10.98 24.27 13.33
CA ASN A 93 12.38 23.89 13.12
C ASN A 93 12.58 23.21 11.76
N PRO A 94 12.39 23.92 10.63
CA PRO A 94 12.55 23.33 9.31
C PRO A 94 14.02 22.96 9.06
N LYS A 95 14.26 21.70 8.70
CA LYS A 95 15.59 21.18 8.37
C LYS A 95 15.47 19.86 7.60
N ILE A 96 16.56 19.45 6.98
CA ILE A 96 16.71 18.10 6.45
C ILE A 96 17.10 17.16 7.59
N GLU A 97 16.41 16.03 7.71
CA GLU A 97 16.69 14.98 8.69
C GLU A 97 16.91 13.64 8.00
N GLN A 98 17.81 12.82 8.53
CA GLN A 98 17.92 11.42 8.11
C GLN A 98 16.93 10.58 8.90
N ILE A 99 15.96 10.00 8.19
CA ILE A 99 14.87 9.25 8.81
C ILE A 99 14.92 7.81 8.33
N PRO A 100 14.87 6.82 9.25
CA PRO A 100 14.76 5.42 8.87
C PRO A 100 13.36 5.13 8.33
N PHE A 101 13.31 4.48 7.17
CA PHE A 101 12.10 3.92 6.58
C PHE A 101 12.24 2.42 6.45
N THR A 102 11.16 1.71 6.74
CA THR A 102 11.02 0.27 6.49
C THR A 102 10.27 0.10 5.17
N ILE A 103 10.84 -0.70 4.27
CA ILE A 103 10.24 -1.03 2.97
C ILE A 103 9.99 -2.54 2.97
N LYS A 104 8.74 -2.94 2.75
CA LYS A 104 8.30 -4.34 2.69
C LYS A 104 7.68 -4.62 1.34
N LEU A 105 8.19 -5.63 0.64
CA LEU A 105 7.66 -6.09 -0.64
C LEU A 105 6.98 -7.43 -0.43
N TYR A 106 5.73 -7.54 -0.88
CA TYR A 106 4.92 -8.74 -0.83
C TYR A 106 4.56 -9.20 -2.23
N LYS A 107 4.45 -10.51 -2.41
CA LYS A 107 3.86 -11.14 -3.59
C LYS A 107 2.51 -11.73 -3.21
N SER A 108 1.51 -11.57 -4.07
CA SER A 108 0.25 -12.31 -3.98
C SER A 108 -0.14 -12.85 -5.34
N VAL A 109 -0.97 -13.89 -5.32
CA VAL A 109 -1.42 -14.57 -6.53
C VAL A 109 -2.93 -14.75 -6.45
N VAL A 110 -3.62 -14.41 -7.52
CA VAL A 110 -5.05 -14.69 -7.70
C VAL A 110 -5.18 -15.74 -8.80
N ILE A 111 -5.72 -16.90 -8.46
CA ILE A 111 -5.91 -18.02 -9.39
C ILE A 111 -7.30 -17.90 -10.03
N ASP A 112 -7.35 -17.97 -11.36
CA ASP A 112 -8.58 -18.13 -12.13
C ASP A 112 -8.56 -19.51 -12.81
N GLU A 113 -9.21 -20.48 -12.16
CA GLU A 113 -9.27 -21.85 -12.68
C GLU A 113 -10.08 -21.97 -13.97
N ASN A 114 -11.00 -21.03 -14.24
CA ASN A 114 -11.81 -21.07 -15.46
C ASN A 114 -10.99 -20.66 -16.69
N GLU A 115 -10.11 -19.68 -16.51
CA GLU A 115 -9.23 -19.19 -17.56
C GLU A 115 -7.86 -19.89 -17.57
N ASN A 116 -7.66 -20.88 -16.69
CA ASN A 116 -6.42 -21.65 -16.56
C ASN A 116 -5.17 -20.75 -16.38
N LYS A 117 -5.37 -19.63 -15.66
CA LYS A 117 -4.35 -18.59 -15.46
C LYS A 117 -4.30 -18.16 -14.00
N CYS A 118 -3.22 -17.50 -13.65
CA CYS A 118 -3.11 -16.79 -12.38
C CYS A 118 -2.48 -15.41 -12.60
N GLN A 119 -2.97 -14.44 -11.85
CA GLN A 119 -2.47 -13.07 -11.87
C GLN A 119 -1.52 -12.90 -10.70
N VAL A 120 -0.29 -12.49 -10.99
CA VAL A 120 0.74 -12.23 -9.98
C VAL A 120 0.79 -10.74 -9.69
N TYR A 121 0.67 -10.40 -8.41
CA TYR A 121 0.71 -9.04 -7.94
C TYR A 121 1.88 -8.82 -6.99
N MET A 122 2.42 -7.61 -7.01
CA MET A 122 3.29 -7.10 -5.96
C MET A 122 2.56 -6.04 -5.16
N ALA A 123 2.73 -6.10 -3.84
CA ALA A 123 2.40 -5.01 -2.95
C ALA A 123 3.69 -4.50 -2.31
N GLU A 124 3.90 -3.20 -2.25
CA GLU A 124 5.03 -2.61 -1.55
C GLU A 124 4.51 -1.59 -0.55
N THR A 125 4.94 -1.73 0.70
CA THR A 125 4.63 -0.81 1.81
C THR A 125 5.90 -0.07 2.19
N VAL A 126 5.82 1.24 2.27
CA VAL A 126 6.86 2.11 2.83
C VAL A 126 6.30 2.77 4.07
N GLU A 127 6.98 2.61 5.20
CA GLU A 127 6.58 3.20 6.48
C GLU A 127 7.76 3.80 7.22
N GLY A 128 7.53 4.91 7.92
CA GLY A 128 8.53 5.55 8.77
C GLY A 128 7.90 6.55 9.72
N LYS A 129 8.69 7.00 10.71
CA LYS A 129 8.21 7.94 11.73
C LYS A 129 8.95 9.26 11.63
N ILE A 130 8.22 10.34 11.35
CA ILE A 130 8.75 11.71 11.25
C ILE A 130 8.25 12.48 12.47
N ARG A 131 9.17 12.79 13.40
CA ARG A 131 8.88 13.60 14.60
C ARG A 131 7.68 13.12 15.43
N GLY A 132 7.51 11.80 15.51
CA GLY A 132 6.45 11.16 16.29
C GLY A 132 5.28 10.65 15.45
N PHE A 133 5.07 11.20 14.26
CA PHE A 133 3.95 10.87 13.37
C PHE A 133 4.31 9.74 12.41
N ASP A 134 3.39 8.79 12.24
CA ASP A 134 3.54 7.69 11.30
C ASP A 134 3.20 8.15 9.88
N PHE A 135 4.15 7.93 8.97
CA PHE A 135 4.02 8.19 7.56
C PHE A 135 4.07 6.86 6.82
N ILE A 136 3.05 6.59 6.01
CA ILE A 136 2.89 5.33 5.29
C ILE A 136 2.45 5.57 3.85
N HIS A 137 2.85 4.67 2.96
CA HIS A 137 2.26 4.55 1.64
C HIS A 137 2.36 3.12 1.14
N ASP A 138 1.24 2.63 0.60
CA ASP A 138 1.13 1.33 -0.04
C ASP A 138 0.97 1.49 -1.55
N ARG A 139 1.65 0.62 -2.28
CA ARG A 139 1.49 0.45 -3.73
C ARG A 139 1.18 -0.99 -4.05
N PHE A 140 0.31 -1.20 -5.03
CA PHE A 140 -0.08 -2.51 -5.49
C PHE A 140 -0.14 -2.51 -7.01
N GLN A 141 0.47 -3.51 -7.64
CA GLN A 141 0.54 -3.62 -9.09
C GLN A 141 0.54 -5.09 -9.53
N GLN A 142 -0.23 -5.39 -10.59
CA GLN A 142 -0.11 -6.65 -11.30
C GLN A 142 1.18 -6.64 -12.12
N ILE A 143 2.03 -7.65 -11.93
CA ILE A 143 3.33 -7.74 -12.60
C ILE A 143 3.39 -8.78 -13.71
N ALA A 144 2.50 -9.77 -13.68
CA ALA A 144 2.45 -10.81 -14.70
C ALA A 144 1.12 -11.56 -14.67
N ASP A 145 0.75 -12.11 -15.82
CA ASP A 145 -0.15 -13.25 -15.94
C ASP A 145 0.70 -14.51 -16.17
N ARG A 146 0.32 -15.61 -15.52
CA ARG A 146 1.00 -16.91 -15.59
C ARG A 146 -0.01 -18.02 -15.81
N HIS A 147 0.45 -19.19 -16.23
CA HIS A 147 -0.38 -20.38 -16.26
C HIS A 147 -0.67 -20.84 -14.82
N VAL A 148 -1.85 -21.41 -14.54
CA VAL A 148 -2.24 -21.79 -13.16
C VAL A 148 -1.23 -22.73 -12.48
N ASP A 149 -0.57 -23.59 -13.25
CA ASP A 149 0.42 -24.53 -12.72
C ASP A 149 1.71 -23.85 -12.23
N ASP A 150 2.00 -22.62 -12.65
CA ASP A 150 3.16 -21.84 -12.17
C ASP A 150 2.90 -21.22 -10.77
N CYS A 151 1.67 -21.33 -10.27
CA CYS A 151 1.16 -20.59 -9.11
C CYS A 151 0.71 -21.47 -7.94
N ARG A 152 0.76 -22.80 -8.11
CA ARG A 152 0.48 -23.80 -7.08
C ARG A 152 1.77 -24.24 -6.40
#